data_AF-A0A1F3X9R5-F1
#
_entry.id   AF-A0A1F3X9R5-F1
#
_cell.length_a   1.000
_cell.length_b   1.000
_cell.length_c   1.000
_cell.angle_alpha   90.00
_cell.angle_beta   90.00
_cell.angle_gamma   90.00
#
_symmetry.space_group_name_H-M   'P 1'
#
loop_
_entity.id
_entity.type
_entity.pdbx_description
1 polymer ?
#
loop_
_entity_poly.entity_id
_entity_poly.type
_entity_poly.pdbx_seq_one_letter_code
_entity_poly.pdbx_strand_id
1 'polypeptide(L)'
;MAQAAKARFLTEAGWAKASGLPKETLSRLKTQPSCDLRTVGALAQAAGFTLVAVPAMTQEEDHAPGKFGRDYEDKLLDLAASGNTDPEVWRGHGPGFLMGGLAVMLASARGFERERYLRLAEKLHLGVSTPEVFDIWLKKSPVRPSRFLHMARRRKGFA
;
A
#
# COMPACT_ATOMS: atom_id res chain seq x y z
N MET A 1 9.52 -22.84 9.60
CA MET A 1 9.18 -22.89 8.15
C MET A 1 7.80 -22.28 7.92
N ALA A 2 7.69 -21.33 6.98
CA ALA A 2 6.40 -20.76 6.59
C ALA A 2 5.49 -21.80 5.94
N GLN A 3 4.17 -21.64 6.07
CA GLN A 3 3.18 -22.62 5.57
C GLN A 3 3.28 -22.85 4.05
N ALA A 4 3.56 -21.79 3.28
CA ALA A 4 3.74 -21.90 1.85
C ALA A 4 5.03 -22.64 1.44
N ALA A 5 6.09 -22.56 2.25
CA ALA A 5 7.30 -23.36 2.03
C ALA A 5 7.03 -24.85 2.32
N LYS A 6 6.24 -25.18 3.35
CA LYS A 6 5.82 -26.56 3.65
C LYS A 6 4.98 -27.18 2.53
N ALA A 7 4.20 -26.37 1.80
CA ALA A 7 3.40 -26.84 0.67
C ALA A 7 4.24 -27.22 -0.55
N ARG A 8 5.46 -26.67 -0.69
CA ARG A 8 6.36 -26.89 -1.84
C ARG A 8 7.56 -27.78 -1.52
N PHE A 9 7.99 -27.80 -0.26
CA PHE A 9 9.16 -28.52 0.19
C PHE A 9 8.83 -29.41 1.39
N LEU A 10 9.13 -30.70 1.27
CA LEU A 10 8.93 -31.70 2.31
C LEU A 10 9.86 -31.48 3.52
N THR A 11 11.03 -30.88 3.31
CA THR A 11 12.05 -30.68 4.35
C THR A 11 12.70 -29.31 4.26
N GLU A 12 13.23 -28.84 5.39
CA GLU A 12 13.98 -27.58 5.48
C GLU A 12 15.27 -27.63 4.68
N ALA A 13 15.92 -28.79 4.64
CA ALA A 13 17.07 -29.01 3.78
C ALA A 13 16.71 -28.86 2.29
N GLY A 14 15.52 -29.33 1.89
CA GLY A 14 14.99 -29.14 0.54
C GLY A 14 14.74 -27.67 0.21
N TRP A 15 14.14 -26.92 1.14
CA TRP A 15 13.91 -25.48 0.95
C TRP A 15 15.22 -24.67 0.93
N ALA A 16 16.18 -24.98 1.82
CA ALA A 16 17.51 -24.36 1.83
C ALA A 16 18.24 -24.60 0.50
N LYS A 17 18.24 -25.85 0.02
CA LYS A 17 18.84 -26.23 -1.26
C LYS A 17 18.19 -25.49 -2.44
N ALA A 18 16.86 -25.42 -2.46
CA ALA A 18 16.13 -24.70 -3.50
C ALA A 18 16.38 -23.18 -3.47
N SER A 19 16.69 -22.64 -2.29
CA SER A 19 17.05 -21.23 -2.10
C SER A 19 18.54 -20.95 -2.33
N GLY A 20 19.36 -21.97 -2.60
CA GLY A 20 20.82 -21.83 -2.73
C GLY A 20 21.52 -21.48 -1.42
N LEU A 21 20.89 -21.74 -0.27
CA LEU A 21 21.39 -21.37 1.05
C LEU A 21 21.88 -22.61 1.84
N PRO A 22 22.85 -22.44 2.77
CA PRO A 22 23.23 -23.50 3.70
C PRO A 22 22.05 -23.86 4.62
N LYS A 23 21.93 -25.14 4.97
CA LYS A 23 20.91 -25.61 5.95
C LYS A 23 21.03 -24.89 7.29
N GLU A 24 22.25 -24.56 7.70
CA GLU A 24 22.57 -23.85 8.94
C GLU A 24 21.97 -22.45 8.98
N THR A 25 21.83 -21.78 7.83
CA THR A 25 21.20 -20.47 7.74
C THR A 25 19.73 -20.54 8.13
N LEU A 26 18.99 -21.57 7.70
CA LEU A 26 17.61 -21.77 8.12
C LEU A 26 17.49 -22.15 9.61
N SER A 27 18.40 -23.00 10.10
CA SER A 27 18.43 -23.35 11.52
C SER A 27 18.73 -22.13 12.40
N ARG A 28 19.66 -21.27 11.98
CA ARG A 28 19.97 -20.00 12.66
C ARG A 28 18.79 -19.03 12.61
N LEU A 29 18.07 -18.96 11.50
CA LEU A 29 16.91 -18.07 11.37
C LEU A 29 15.75 -18.44 12.28
N LYS A 30 15.66 -19.69 12.74
CA LYS A 30 14.69 -20.09 13.76
C LYS A 30 15.01 -19.52 15.14
N THR A 31 16.30 -19.50 15.50
CA THR A 31 16.74 -19.02 16.81
C THR A 31 16.97 -17.52 16.83
N GLN A 32 17.39 -16.93 15.71
CA GLN A 32 17.60 -15.50 15.54
C GLN A 32 16.93 -15.03 14.24
N PRO A 33 15.74 -14.40 14.31
CA PRO A 33 14.95 -14.02 13.14
C PRO A 33 15.48 -12.72 12.48
N SER A 34 16.79 -12.64 12.30
CA SER A 34 17.46 -11.53 11.62
C SER A 34 18.30 -12.08 10.47
N CYS A 35 18.04 -11.57 9.26
CA CYS A 35 18.85 -11.85 8.08
C CYS A 35 18.89 -10.63 7.16
N ASP A 36 19.85 -10.64 6.26
CA ASP A 36 19.98 -9.64 5.20
C ASP A 36 18.90 -9.82 4.12
N LEU A 37 18.69 -8.75 3.33
CA LEU A 37 17.69 -8.71 2.27
C LEU A 37 17.89 -9.77 1.18
N ARG A 38 19.13 -10.20 0.91
CA ARG A 38 19.39 -11.24 -0.11
C ARG A 38 18.91 -12.60 0.39
N THR A 39 19.19 -12.91 1.66
CA THR A 39 18.76 -14.16 2.30
C THR A 39 17.24 -14.29 2.30
N VAL A 40 16.51 -13.25 2.75
CA VAL A 40 15.04 -13.29 2.72
C VAL A 40 14.49 -13.32 1.29
N GLY A 41 15.14 -12.63 0.34
CA GLY A 41 14.77 -12.65 -1.08
C GLY A 41 14.85 -14.03 -1.70
N ALA A 42 15.95 -14.74 -1.48
CA ALA A 42 16.15 -16.11 -1.98
C ALA A 42 15.12 -17.08 -1.39
N LEU A 43 14.82 -16.97 -0.09
CA LEU A 43 13.83 -17.79 0.58
C LEU A 43 12.40 -17.56 0.05
N ALA A 44 12.03 -16.30 -0.17
CA ALA A 44 10.75 -15.91 -0.73
C ALA A 44 10.60 -16.44 -2.17
N GLN A 45 11.63 -16.22 -3.02
CA GLN A 45 11.62 -16.66 -4.42
C GLN A 45 11.48 -18.18 -4.52
N ALA A 46 12.22 -18.95 -3.72
CA ALA A 46 12.10 -20.42 -3.70
C ALA A 46 10.70 -20.88 -3.26
N ALA A 47 10.05 -20.15 -2.37
CA ALA A 47 8.66 -20.41 -1.97
C ALA A 47 7.62 -19.92 -2.99
N GLY A 48 8.03 -19.23 -4.06
CA GLY A 48 7.16 -18.66 -5.09
C GLY A 48 6.57 -17.30 -4.73
N PHE A 49 7.23 -16.54 -3.86
CA PHE A 49 6.86 -15.18 -3.49
C PHE A 49 7.88 -14.18 -4.02
N THR A 50 7.39 -12.99 -4.35
CA THR A 50 8.23 -11.84 -4.67
C THR A 50 8.30 -10.94 -3.45
N LEU A 51 9.51 -10.56 -3.03
CA LEU A 51 9.67 -9.49 -2.05
C LEU A 51 9.59 -8.15 -2.74
N VAL A 52 8.79 -7.27 -2.16
CA VAL A 52 8.67 -5.88 -2.58
C VAL A 52 9.22 -5.04 -1.44
N ALA A 53 10.29 -4.29 -1.73
CA ALA A 53 10.83 -3.34 -0.78
C ALA A 53 9.85 -2.16 -0.70
N VAL A 54 8.98 -2.21 0.29
CA VAL A 54 8.21 -1.03 0.70
C VAL A 54 9.12 -0.17 1.58
N PRO A 55 9.20 1.15 1.36
CA PRO A 55 9.94 2.04 2.24
C PRO A 55 9.46 1.82 3.68
N ALA A 56 10.39 1.88 4.64
CA ALA A 56 10.06 1.78 6.06
C ALA A 56 9.06 2.88 6.39
N MET A 57 7.79 2.50 6.45
CA MET A 57 6.72 3.36 6.95
C MET A 57 7.07 3.68 8.40
N THR A 58 6.81 4.91 8.84
CA THR A 58 6.62 5.19 10.26
C THR A 58 5.48 4.30 10.72
N GLN A 59 5.88 3.15 11.27
CA GLN A 59 5.00 2.18 11.89
C GLN A 59 4.22 2.97 12.95
N GLU A 60 2.90 2.90 12.91
CA GLU A 60 1.96 3.16 14.02
C GLU A 60 1.15 4.46 14.05
N GLU A 61 1.45 5.51 13.30
CA GLU A 61 0.66 6.75 13.42
C GLU A 61 -0.07 7.13 12.13
N ASP A 62 -1.40 6.98 12.19
CA ASP A 62 -2.36 7.65 11.31
C ASP A 62 -2.56 6.99 9.92
N HIS A 63 -3.00 5.72 9.85
CA HIS A 63 -3.53 5.16 8.59
C HIS A 63 -4.99 5.58 8.30
N ALA A 64 -5.70 6.03 9.33
CA ALA A 64 -7.07 6.47 9.25
C ALA A 64 -7.26 7.69 10.18
N PRO A 65 -8.03 8.70 9.76
CA PRO A 65 -8.40 9.80 10.63
C PRO A 65 -9.15 9.23 11.83
N GLY A 66 -8.85 9.72 13.03
CA GLY A 66 -9.45 9.21 14.28
C GLY A 66 -10.98 9.17 14.30
N LYS A 67 -11.66 9.94 13.43
CA LYS A 67 -13.11 9.83 13.14
C LYS A 67 -13.41 10.03 11.66
N PHE A 68 -13.83 8.96 10.96
CA PHE A 68 -14.38 9.08 9.60
C PHE A 68 -15.90 9.23 9.66
N GLY A 69 -16.39 10.46 9.54
CA GLY A 69 -17.81 10.80 9.57
C GLY A 69 -18.29 11.45 8.28
N ARG A 70 -19.60 11.74 8.21
CA ARG A 70 -20.23 12.37 7.03
C ARG A 70 -19.62 13.74 6.71
N ASP A 71 -19.36 14.57 7.73
CA ASP A 71 -18.71 15.89 7.57
C ASP A 71 -17.31 15.78 6.98
N TYR A 72 -16.56 14.78 7.42
CA TYR A 72 -15.21 14.52 6.94
C TYR A 72 -15.21 14.03 5.48
N GLU A 73 -16.11 13.09 5.15
CA GLU A 73 -16.30 12.67 3.76
C GLU A 73 -16.71 13.84 2.85
N ASP A 74 -17.56 14.74 3.35
CA ASP A 74 -17.96 15.95 2.63
C ASP A 74 -16.76 16.85 2.27
N LYS A 75 -15.88 17.10 3.24
CA LYS A 75 -14.63 17.86 3.03
C LYS A 75 -13.71 17.19 2.00
N LEU A 76 -13.60 15.86 2.02
CA LEU A 76 -12.81 15.14 1.02
C LEU A 76 -13.43 15.22 -0.38
N LEU A 77 -14.76 15.19 -0.48
CA LEU A 77 -15.46 15.35 -1.74
C LEU A 77 -15.28 16.76 -2.32
N ASP A 78 -15.29 17.79 -1.48
CA ASP A 78 -14.99 19.17 -1.88
C ASP A 78 -13.54 19.31 -2.36
N LEU A 79 -12.57 18.79 -1.60
CA LEU A 79 -11.17 18.75 -1.99
C LEU A 79 -10.98 18.04 -3.35
N ALA A 80 -11.61 16.86 -3.53
CA ALA A 80 -11.53 16.13 -4.79
C ALA A 80 -12.14 16.91 -5.95
N ALA A 81 -13.29 17.58 -5.73
CA ALA A 81 -13.97 18.37 -6.74
C ALA A 81 -13.20 19.64 -7.13
N SER A 82 -12.49 20.25 -6.19
CA SER A 82 -11.69 21.47 -6.41
C SER A 82 -10.59 21.29 -7.46
N GLY A 83 -10.13 20.06 -7.71
CA GLY A 83 -9.01 19.78 -8.60
C GLY A 83 -7.65 20.16 -8.02
N ASN A 84 -7.59 20.57 -6.75
CA ASN A 84 -6.35 20.91 -6.07
C ASN A 84 -5.43 19.67 -5.97
N THR A 85 -4.15 19.82 -6.34
CA THR A 85 -3.13 18.78 -6.23
C THR A 85 -1.90 19.24 -5.45
N ASP A 86 -2.09 20.20 -4.54
CA ASP A 86 -1.07 20.67 -3.61
C ASP A 86 -0.93 19.67 -2.44
N PRO A 87 0.28 19.14 -2.19
CA PRO A 87 0.47 18.12 -1.16
C PRO A 87 0.27 18.66 0.27
N GLU A 88 0.51 19.95 0.52
CA GLU A 88 0.37 20.53 1.86
C GLU A 88 -1.10 20.70 2.22
N VAL A 89 -1.91 21.17 1.27
CA VAL A 89 -3.38 21.20 1.42
C VAL A 89 -3.91 19.81 1.74
N TRP A 90 -3.51 18.79 0.97
CA TRP A 90 -3.98 17.42 1.17
C TRP A 90 -3.58 16.84 2.53
N ARG A 91 -2.35 17.06 3.01
CA ARG A 91 -1.94 16.65 4.36
C ARG A 91 -2.73 17.34 5.46
N GLY A 92 -3.19 18.57 5.24
CA GLY A 92 -4.07 19.28 6.18
C GLY A 92 -5.43 18.60 6.37
N HIS A 93 -5.89 17.81 5.40
CA HIS A 93 -7.16 17.08 5.49
C HIS A 93 -7.01 15.71 6.14
N GLY A 94 -5.81 15.16 6.27
CA GLY A 94 -5.61 13.89 6.95
C GLY A 94 -4.31 13.19 6.57
N PRO A 95 -4.16 11.94 7.03
CA PRO A 95 -2.89 11.25 6.92
C PRO A 95 -2.43 10.99 5.49
N GLY A 96 -1.12 11.04 5.29
CA GLY A 96 -0.48 10.84 3.98
C GLY A 96 -0.87 9.53 3.32
N PHE A 97 -0.99 8.43 4.08
CA PHE A 97 -1.43 7.14 3.54
C PHE A 97 -2.87 7.19 3.02
N LEU A 98 -3.81 7.74 3.80
CA LEU A 98 -5.20 7.89 3.38
C LEU A 98 -5.29 8.78 2.13
N MET A 99 -4.66 9.95 2.19
CA MET A 99 -4.68 10.97 1.14
C MET A 99 -4.00 10.48 -0.14
N GLY A 100 -2.88 9.77 0.00
CA GLY A 100 -2.15 9.17 -1.11
C GLY A 100 -3.00 8.15 -1.87
N GLY A 101 -3.64 7.20 -1.17
CA GLY A 101 -4.52 6.24 -1.82
C GLY A 101 -5.79 6.88 -2.38
N LEU A 102 -6.33 7.92 -1.74
CA LEU A 102 -7.42 8.71 -2.31
C LEU A 102 -7.01 9.35 -3.65
N ALA A 103 -5.81 9.90 -3.74
CA ALA A 103 -5.28 10.46 -4.99
C ALA A 103 -5.12 9.37 -6.07
N VAL A 104 -4.62 8.18 -5.74
CA VAL A 104 -4.55 7.04 -6.68
C VAL A 104 -5.94 6.63 -7.19
N MET A 105 -6.94 6.62 -6.30
CA MET A 105 -8.32 6.34 -6.66
C MET A 105 -8.86 7.37 -7.65
N LEU A 106 -8.67 8.67 -7.39
CA LEU A 106 -9.07 9.74 -8.31
C LEU A 106 -8.33 9.63 -9.65
N ALA A 107 -7.04 9.32 -9.65
CA ALA A 107 -6.25 9.10 -10.86
C ALA A 107 -6.77 7.94 -11.75
N SER A 108 -7.55 7.04 -11.17
CA SER A 108 -8.17 5.91 -11.87
C SER A 108 -9.55 6.23 -12.44
N ALA A 109 -10.14 7.38 -12.09
CA ALA A 109 -11.45 7.81 -12.54
C ALA A 109 -11.38 8.78 -13.73
N ARG A 110 -12.34 8.65 -14.66
CA ARG A 110 -12.52 9.63 -15.75
C ARG A 110 -12.94 10.99 -15.16
N GLY A 111 -12.42 12.08 -15.76
CA GLY A 111 -12.63 13.46 -15.28
C GLY A 111 -11.56 13.97 -14.31
N PHE A 112 -10.55 13.15 -13.99
CA PHE A 112 -9.40 13.54 -13.17
C PHE A 112 -8.11 13.35 -13.95
N GLU A 113 -7.15 14.27 -13.76
CA GLU A 113 -5.86 14.24 -14.44
C GLU A 113 -4.95 13.18 -13.82
N ARG A 114 -4.96 11.98 -14.41
CA ARG A 114 -4.24 10.80 -13.90
C ARG A 114 -2.81 11.10 -13.46
N GLU A 115 -1.99 11.72 -14.31
CA GLU A 115 -0.58 11.98 -14.00
C GLU A 115 -0.36 12.96 -12.85
N ARG A 116 -1.25 13.94 -12.66
CA ARG A 116 -1.14 14.90 -11.56
C ARG A 116 -1.46 14.24 -10.24
N TYR A 117 -2.53 13.45 -10.20
CA TYR A 117 -2.93 12.73 -9.00
C TYR A 117 -1.98 11.60 -8.62
N LEU A 118 -1.37 10.89 -9.58
CA LEU A 118 -0.33 9.91 -9.25
C LEU A 118 0.94 10.57 -8.68
N ARG A 119 1.36 11.72 -9.22
CA ARG A 119 2.48 12.49 -8.64
C ARG A 119 2.16 13.00 -7.24
N LEU A 120 0.93 13.47 -7.02
CA LEU A 120 0.47 13.86 -5.70
C LEU A 120 0.49 12.67 -4.73
N ALA A 121 -0.01 11.51 -5.16
CA ALA A 121 -0.02 10.29 -4.36
C ALA A 121 1.38 9.95 -3.85
N GLU A 122 2.39 9.96 -4.72
CA GLU A 122 3.78 9.70 -4.34
C GLU A 122 4.38 10.76 -3.41
N LYS A 123 3.96 12.03 -3.52
CA LYS A 123 4.36 13.10 -2.58
C LYS A 123 3.69 13.00 -1.21
N LEU A 124 2.52 12.37 -1.14
CA LEU A 124 1.75 12.18 0.10
C LEU A 124 2.18 10.91 0.82
N HIS A 125 2.42 9.84 0.07
CA HIS A 125 2.91 8.57 0.58
C HIS A 125 3.69 7.84 -0.51
N LEU A 126 4.99 7.65 -0.27
CA LEU A 126 5.88 6.94 -1.20
C LEU A 126 5.37 5.53 -1.48
N GLY A 127 5.29 5.16 -2.76
CA GLY A 127 4.90 3.83 -3.21
C GLY A 127 3.41 3.52 -3.09
N VAL A 128 2.55 4.46 -2.66
CA VAL A 128 1.10 4.22 -2.56
C VAL A 128 0.44 4.01 -3.93
N SER A 129 1.08 4.47 -5.02
CA SER A 129 0.63 4.20 -6.39
C SER A 129 0.92 2.77 -6.86
N THR A 130 1.73 2.00 -6.13
CA THR A 130 1.98 0.59 -6.47
C THR A 130 0.73 -0.25 -6.22
N PRO A 131 0.42 -1.24 -7.09
CA PRO A 131 -0.77 -2.09 -6.92
C PRO A 131 -0.85 -2.76 -5.55
N GLU A 132 0.28 -3.24 -5.02
CA GLU A 132 0.33 -3.93 -3.73
C GLU A 132 -0.01 -3.01 -2.55
N VAL A 133 0.54 -1.80 -2.52
CA VAL A 133 0.27 -0.84 -1.44
C VAL A 133 -1.15 -0.28 -1.57
N PHE A 134 -1.62 -0.06 -2.80
CA PHE A 134 -2.98 0.38 -3.05
C PHE A 134 -4.03 -0.68 -2.66
N ASP A 135 -3.75 -1.97 -2.85
CA ASP A 135 -4.60 -3.07 -2.35
C ASP A 135 -4.72 -3.06 -0.82
N ILE A 136 -3.61 -2.82 -0.11
CA ILE A 136 -3.61 -2.64 1.35
C ILE A 136 -4.46 -1.42 1.73
N TRP A 137 -4.34 -0.32 0.99
CA TRP A 137 -5.15 0.87 1.21
C TRP A 137 -6.64 0.57 1.04
N LEU A 138 -7.04 -0.15 -0.01
CA LEU A 138 -8.45 -0.52 -0.24
C LEU A 138 -9.03 -1.37 0.90
N LYS A 139 -8.22 -2.24 1.52
CA LYS A 139 -8.63 -3.07 2.66
C LYS A 139 -8.78 -2.30 3.96
N LYS A 140 -7.99 -1.23 4.16
CA LYS A 140 -7.94 -0.46 5.40
C LYS A 140 -8.73 0.85 5.35
N SER A 141 -9.01 1.36 4.15
CA SER A 141 -9.62 2.67 3.97
C SER A 141 -11.10 2.65 4.37
N PRO A 142 -11.57 3.66 5.13
CA PRO A 142 -13.00 3.83 5.41
C PRO A 142 -13.78 4.34 4.18
N VAL A 143 -13.08 4.82 3.15
CA VAL A 143 -13.71 5.36 1.93
C VAL A 143 -14.18 4.21 1.05
N ARG A 144 -15.48 4.19 0.71
CA ARG A 144 -16.03 3.25 -0.28
C ARG A 144 -15.78 3.77 -1.70
N PRO A 145 -14.89 3.16 -2.50
CA PRO A 145 -14.40 3.77 -3.74
C PRO A 145 -15.51 4.09 -4.74
N SER A 146 -16.41 3.14 -5.01
CA SER A 146 -17.49 3.33 -5.99
C SER A 146 -18.44 4.46 -5.62
N ARG A 147 -18.81 4.56 -4.33
CA ARG A 147 -19.70 5.62 -3.83
C ARG A 147 -18.99 6.97 -3.89
N PHE A 148 -17.75 7.02 -3.40
CA PHE A 148 -16.98 8.24 -3.32
C PHE A 148 -16.70 8.83 -4.69
N LEU A 149 -16.21 8.02 -5.65
CA LEU A 149 -15.94 8.46 -7.01
C LEU A 149 -17.17 9.00 -7.72
N HIS A 150 -18.32 8.35 -7.55
CA HIS A 150 -19.59 8.83 -8.10
C HIS A 150 -19.95 10.22 -7.54
N MET A 151 -19.81 10.41 -6.23
CA MET A 151 -20.11 11.70 -5.59
C MET A 151 -19.10 12.80 -5.97
N ALA A 152 -17.81 12.48 -6.03
CA ALA A 152 -16.75 13.40 -6.40
C ALA A 152 -16.91 13.88 -7.85
N ARG A 153 -17.22 12.97 -8.79
CA ARG A 153 -17.52 13.32 -10.18
C ARG A 153 -18.71 14.26 -10.28
N ARG A 154 -19.81 13.92 -9.59
CA ARG A 154 -21.02 14.74 -9.58
C ARG A 154 -20.74 16.16 -9.04
N ARG A 155 -19.95 16.30 -7.97
CA ARG A 155 -19.56 17.63 -7.45
C ARG A 155 -18.68 18.41 -8.41
N LYS A 156 -17.77 17.74 -9.11
CA LYS A 156 -16.90 18.36 -10.11
C LYS A 156 -17.63 18.74 -11.41
N GLY A 157 -18.91 18.39 -11.55
CA GLY A 157 -19.72 18.67 -12.74
C GLY A 157 -19.61 17.62 -13.83
N PHE A 158 -19.01 16.46 -13.55
CA PHE A 158 -19.00 15.32 -14.47
C PHE A 158 -20.19 14.41 -14.16
N ALA A 159 -21.16 14.38 -15.08
CA ALA A 159 -22.23 13.37 -15.09
C ALA A 159 -21.66 11.99 -15.48
#